data_AF-A0A1G3BF59-F1
#
_entry.id   AF-A0A1G3BF59-F1
#
_cell.length_a   1.000
_cell.length_b   1.000
_cell.length_c   1.000
_cell.angle_alpha   90.00
_cell.angle_beta   90.00
_cell.angle_gamma   90.00
#
_symmetry.space_group_name_H-M   'P 1'
#
loop_
_entity.id
_entity.type
_entity.pdbx_description
1 polymer ?
#
loop_
_entity_poly.entity_id
_entity_poly.type
_entity_poly.pdbx_seq_one_letter_code
_entity_poly.pdbx_strand_id
1 'polypeptide(L)' 'MVDLKRRVEAEIENVLRTQKDLKTVLFVEKKTNVELAAIATFLLNIYNGIENILKQVLKSRGIKIHRSET' A
#
# COMPACT_ATOMS: atom_id res chain seq x y z
N MET A 1 -17.85 14.73 -6.54
CA MET A 1 -17.52 13.38 -6.02
C MET A 1 -16.40 12.84 -6.90
N VAL A 2 -15.22 12.56 -6.33
CA VAL A 2 -14.15 11.90 -7.09
C VAL A 2 -14.63 10.49 -7.43
N ASP A 3 -14.56 10.13 -8.72
CA ASP A 3 -14.91 8.80 -9.22
C ASP A 3 -14.11 7.71 -8.48
N LEU A 4 -14.81 6.67 -8.01
CA LEU A 4 -14.20 5.52 -7.32
C LEU A 4 -13.02 4.98 -8.11
N LYS A 5 -13.19 4.88 -9.44
CA LYS A 5 -12.16 4.38 -10.35
C LYS A 5 -10.88 5.20 -10.23
N ARG A 6 -10.99 6.53 -10.30
CA ARG A 6 -9.85 7.45 -10.18
C ARG A 6 -9.14 7.33 -8.84
N ARG A 7 -9.88 7.13 -7.74
CA ARG A 7 -9.26 6.93 -6.42
C ARG A 7 -8.54 5.59 -6.32
N VAL A 8 -9.12 4.53 -6.85
CA VAL A 8 -8.50 3.19 -6.90
C VAL A 8 -7.26 3.21 -7.78
N GLU A 9 -7.31 3.86 -8.95
CA GLU A 9 -6.17 4.02 -9.85
C GLU A 9 -5.00 4.74 -9.16
N ALA A 10 -5.28 5.80 -8.39
CA ALA A 10 -4.25 6.52 -7.63
C ALA A 10 -3.59 5.64 -6.55
N GLU A 11 -4.35 4.79 -5.87
CA GLU A 11 -3.77 3.84 -4.90
C GLU A 11 -2.94 2.75 -5.59
N ILE A 12 -3.40 2.24 -6.74
CA ILE A 12 -2.64 1.28 -7.55
C ILE A 12 -1.31 1.91 -7.99
N GLU A 13 -1.32 3.14 -8.47
CA GLU A 13 -0.11 3.87 -8.87
C GLU A 13 0.87 4.02 -7.69
N ASN A 14 0.36 4.35 -6.49
CA ASN A 14 1.18 4.43 -5.29
C ASN A 14 1.81 3.06 -4.93
N VAL A 15 1.03 1.97 -4.95
CA VAL A 15 1.53 0.62 -4.67
C VAL A 15 2.62 0.22 -5.66
N LEU A 16 2.39 0.45 -6.96
CA LEU A 16 3.36 0.12 -8.01
C LEU A 16 4.66 0.93 -7.87
N ARG A 17 4.56 2.21 -7.52
CA ARG A 17 5.73 3.05 -7.24
C ARG A 17 6.52 2.50 -6.05
N THR A 18 5.86 2.18 -4.95
CA THR A 18 6.51 1.60 -3.76
C THR A 18 7.14 0.23 -4.05
N GLN A 19 6.54 -0.60 -4.90
CA GLN A 19 7.14 -1.86 -5.34
C GLN A 19 8.42 -1.64 -6.15
N LYS A 20 8.46 -0.61 -7.00
CA LYS A 20 9.67 -0.23 -7.73
C LYS A 20 10.79 0.19 -6.77
N ASP A 21 10.46 1.00 -5.77
CA ASP A 21 11.42 1.44 -4.75
C ASP A 21 11.93 0.26 -3.90
N LEU A 22 11.04 -0.63 -3.46
CA LEU A 22 11.39 -1.86 -2.75
C LEU A 22 12.37 -2.73 -3.55
N LYS A 23 12.15 -2.84 -4.86
CA LYS A 23 13.03 -3.62 -5.74
C LYS A 23 14.47 -3.08 -5.72
N THR A 24 14.67 -1.77 -5.58
CA THR A 24 16.02 -1.18 -5.52
C THR A 24 16.81 -1.55 -4.27
N VAL A 25 16.12 -1.72 -3.13
CA VAL A 25 16.75 -2.02 -1.83
C VAL A 25 16.88 -3.53 -1.55
N LEU A 26 16.13 -4.37 -2.27
CA LEU A 26 16.17 -5.83 -2.08
C LEU A 26 17.47 -6.48 -2.58
N PHE A 27 18.10 -5.94 -3.63
CA PHE A 27 19.26 -6.57 -4.28
C PHE A 27 20.61 -6.34 -3.58
N VAL A 28 20.65 -5.64 -2.46
CA VAL A 28 21.88 -5.43 -1.69
C VAL A 28 22.21 -6.70 -0.89
N GLU A 29 23.39 -7.30 -1.12
CA GLU A 29 23.83 -8.57 -0.51
C GLU A 29 23.90 -8.53 1.03
N LYS A 30 24.31 -7.40 1.60
CA LYS A 30 24.30 -7.16 3.04
C LYS A 30 23.45 -5.94 3.36
N LYS A 31 22.41 -6.15 4.17
CA LYS A 31 21.49 -5.10 4.57
C LYS A 31 21.87 -4.59 5.96
N THR A 32 22.07 -3.30 6.07
CA THR A 32 22.16 -2.55 7.32
C THR A 32 20.79 -2.45 7.99
N ASN A 33 20.75 -2.10 9.28
CA ASN A 33 19.48 -1.84 9.99
C ASN A 33 18.66 -0.72 9.33
N VAL A 34 19.32 0.25 8.70
CA VAL A 34 18.66 1.35 7.98
C VAL A 34 17.95 0.80 6.73
N GLU A 35 18.60 -0.05 5.96
CA GLU A 35 17.99 -0.67 4.77
C GLU A 35 16.85 -1.62 5.14
N LEU A 36 16.98 -2.36 6.25
CA LEU A 36 15.90 -3.20 6.78
C LEU A 36 14.69 -2.36 7.19
N ALA A 37 14.89 -1.22 7.85
CA ALA A 37 13.81 -0.30 8.20
C ALA A 37 13.12 0.31 6.95
N ALA A 38 13.91 0.63 5.92
CA ALA A 38 13.37 1.09 4.64
C ALA A 38 12.50 0.01 3.97
N ILE A 39 12.99 -1.23 3.92
CA ILE A 39 12.22 -2.38 3.40
C ILE A 39 10.92 -2.57 4.17
N ALA A 40 10.97 -2.55 5.51
CA ALA A 40 9.78 -2.68 6.36
C ALA A 40 8.75 -1.58 6.04
N THR A 41 9.22 -0.35 5.84
CA THR A 41 8.38 0.79 5.47
C THR A 41 7.73 0.60 4.09
N PHE A 42 8.50 0.15 3.09
CA PHE A 42 7.95 -0.11 1.76
C PHE A 42 6.89 -1.22 1.79
N LEU A 43 7.14 -2.31 2.51
CA LEU A 43 6.17 -3.39 2.69
C LEU A 43 4.89 -2.88 3.34
N LEU A 44 5.01 -2.14 4.45
CA LEU A 44 3.85 -1.55 5.14
C LEU A 44 3.03 -0.65 4.21
N ASN A 45 3.69 0.20 3.42
CA ASN A 45 3.02 1.08 2.46
C ASN A 45 2.29 0.29 1.36
N ILE A 46 2.86 -0.81 0.87
CA ILE A 46 2.20 -1.70 -0.08
C ILE A 46 0.93 -2.31 0.54
N TYR A 47 1.02 -2.86 1.76
CA TYR A 47 -0.14 -3.42 2.47
C TYR A 47 -1.24 -2.38 2.70
N ASN A 48 -0.85 -1.18 3.15
CA ASN A 48 -1.79 -0.07 3.36
C ASN A 48 -2.49 0.36 2.07
N GLY A 49 -1.76 0.43 0.95
CA GLY A 49 -2.35 0.75 -0.35
C GLY A 49 -3.39 -0.29 -0.80
N ILE A 50 -3.07 -1.58 -0.65
CA ILE A 50 -4.01 -2.68 -0.93
C ILE A 50 -5.25 -2.59 -0.03
N GLU A 51 -5.06 -2.36 1.27
CA GLU A 51 -6.15 -2.21 2.23
C GLU A 51 -7.05 -1.02 1.88
N ASN A 52 -6.45 0.11 1.47
CA ASN A 52 -7.19 1.29 1.04
C ASN A 52 -8.04 1.02 -0.21
N ILE A 53 -7.50 0.31 -1.21
CA ILE A 53 -8.27 -0.10 -2.40
C ILE A 53 -9.49 -0.92 -1.97
N LEU A 54 -9.29 -1.93 -1.13
CA LEU A 54 -10.37 -2.77 -0.62
C LEU A 54 -11.42 -1.95 0.13
N LYS A 55 -10.99 -1.07 1.05
CA LYS A 55 -11.87 -0.17 1.80
C LYS A 55 -12.71 0.72 0.89
N GLN A 56 -12.13 1.24 -0.19
CA GLN A 56 -12.83 2.09 -1.14
C GLN A 56 -13.90 1.33 -1.92
N VAL A 57 -13.57 0.12 -2.42
CA VAL A 57 -14.50 -0.75 -3.16
C VAL A 57 -15.67 -1.22 -2.29
N LEU A 58 -15.42 -1.55 -1.02
CA LEU A 58 -16.47 -1.96 -0.09
C LEU A 58 -17.39 -0.77 0.27
N LYS A 59 -16.80 0.40 0.55
CA LYS A 59 -17.57 1.62 0.85
C LYS A 59 -18.48 2.04 -0.31
N SER A 60 -18.01 1.93 -1.56
CA SER A 60 -18.85 2.26 -2.72
C SER A 60 -20.04 1.32 -2.90
N ARG A 61 -20.01 0.13 -2.28
CA ARG A 61 -21.10 -0.84 -2.26
C ARG A 61 -21.99 -0.72 -1.02
N GLY A 62 -21.79 0.31 -0.20
CA GLY A 62 -22.54 0.52 1.05
C GLY A 62 -22.15 -0.44 2.17
N ILE A 63 -21.08 -1.22 2.01
CA ILE A 63 -20.61 -2.16 3.03
C ILE A 63 -19.84 -1.38 4.11
N LYS A 64 -20.37 -1.39 5.34
CA LYS A 64 -19.69 -0.80 6.49
C LYS A 64 -18.56 -1.71 6.95
N ILE A 65 -17.35 -1.17 6.96
CA ILE A 65 -16.19 -1.83 7.55
C ILE A 65 -16.08 -1.35 8.99
N HIS A 66 -16.33 -2.25 9.93
CA HIS A 66 -16.07 -2.00 11.34
C HIS A 66 -14.55 -1.98 11.55
N ARG A 67 -14.06 -1.13 12.46
CA ARG A 67 -12.65 -1.17 12.83
C ARG A 67 -12.39 -2.52 13.50
N SER A 68 -11.32 -3.20 13.06
CA SER A 68 -10.74 -4.32 13.80
C SER A 68 -10.30 -3.81 15.17
N GLU A 69 -10.60 -4.54 16.24
CA GLU A 69 -10.00 -4.31 17.55
C GLU A 69 -8.51 -4.66 17.44
N THR A 70 -7.66 -3.65 17.29
CA THR A 70 -6.20 -3.79 17.31
C THR A 70 -5.61 -2.57 17.98
#